data_AF-A0A3G8ZLQ7-F1
#
_entry.id   AF-A0A3G8ZLQ7-F1
#
_cell.length_a   1.000
_cell.length_b   1.000
_cell.length_c   1.000
_cell.angle_alpha   90.00
_cell.angle_beta   90.00
_cell.angle_gamma   90.00
#
_symmetry.space_group_name_H-M   'P 1'
#
loop_
_entity.id
_entity.type
_entity.pdbx_description
1 polymer ?
#
loop_
_entity_poly.entity_id
_entity_poly.type
_entity_poly.pdbx_seq_one_letter_code
_entity_poly.pdbx_strand_id
1 'polypeptide(L)'
;MADAARARRLAKRIAAIVATELGHGVKDPRLAMITVTAATVTPDLREAVVYYTVYGNELDVESTAAALHSATGVLRSAVGKQTGIKFTPTLAFILDRVPDTARQMDDLLSAARAADAAVAAQAASAAYAGDADPYKVPRVSGDPDDEGDDGVLPDDYTEGAKESDAEQRSMVDSDDGTDHRGPSGAYDDIAARVR
;
A
#
# COMPACT_ATOMS: atom_id res chain seq x y z
N MET A 1 3.77 16.14 -30.03
CA MET A 1 4.01 15.44 -28.74
C MET A 1 2.68 14.92 -28.24
N ALA A 2 2.59 13.63 -27.90
CA ALA A 2 1.38 13.06 -27.33
C ALA A 2 1.11 13.68 -25.95
N ASP A 3 -0.11 14.12 -25.70
CA ASP A 3 -0.48 14.86 -24.49
C ASP A 3 -0.83 13.87 -23.36
N ALA A 4 0.21 13.33 -22.72
CA ALA A 4 0.07 12.37 -21.61
C ALA A 4 -0.72 12.95 -20.42
N ALA A 5 -0.66 14.27 -20.20
CA ALA A 5 -1.43 14.93 -19.15
C ALA A 5 -2.93 14.93 -19.48
N ARG A 6 -3.29 15.15 -20.75
CA ARG A 6 -4.67 15.01 -21.24
C ARG A 6 -5.16 13.57 -21.18
N ALA A 7 -4.33 12.59 -21.55
CA ALA A 7 -4.68 11.18 -21.43
C ALA A 7 -5.01 10.80 -19.99
N ARG A 8 -4.17 11.21 -19.02
CA ARG A 8 -4.41 10.98 -17.58
C ARG A 8 -5.69 11.63 -17.07
N ARG A 9 -5.97 12.89 -17.46
CA ARG A 9 -7.21 13.58 -17.09
C ARG A 9 -8.44 12.88 -17.67
N LEU A 10 -8.37 12.45 -18.92
CA LEU A 10 -9.45 11.71 -19.56
C LEU A 10 -9.66 10.34 -18.89
N ALA A 11 -8.58 9.62 -18.57
CA ALA A 11 -8.64 8.34 -17.89
C ALA A 11 -9.38 8.42 -16.54
N LYS A 12 -9.02 9.41 -15.70
CA LYS A 12 -9.72 9.64 -14.42
C LYS A 12 -11.21 9.92 -14.61
N ARG A 13 -11.56 10.68 -15.66
CA ARG A 13 -12.95 11.01 -15.98
C ARG A 13 -13.72 9.79 -16.48
N ILE A 14 -13.11 8.98 -17.35
CA ILE A 14 -13.70 7.72 -17.84
C ILE A 14 -13.96 6.77 -16.66
N ALA A 15 -13.00 6.58 -15.77
CA ALA A 15 -13.18 5.72 -14.60
C ALA A 15 -14.38 6.17 -13.75
N ALA A 16 -14.50 7.46 -13.45
CA ALA A 16 -15.61 8.00 -12.66
C ALA A 16 -16.98 7.84 -13.36
N ILE A 17 -17.04 8.10 -14.68
CA ILE A 17 -18.26 7.94 -15.45
C ILE A 17 -18.67 6.47 -15.50
N VAL A 18 -17.75 5.57 -15.84
CA VAL A 18 -18.04 4.14 -15.91
C VAL A 18 -18.50 3.60 -14.55
N ALA A 19 -17.84 3.99 -13.46
CA ALA A 19 -18.26 3.61 -12.11
C ALA A 19 -19.69 4.08 -11.78
N THR A 20 -20.02 5.32 -12.16
CA THR A 20 -21.36 5.90 -11.92
C THR A 20 -22.43 5.20 -12.77
N GLU A 21 -22.12 4.91 -14.03
CA GLU A 21 -23.04 4.22 -14.95
C GLU A 21 -23.26 2.76 -14.54
N LEU A 22 -22.23 2.07 -14.06
CA LEU A 22 -22.36 0.72 -13.51
C LEU A 22 -23.23 0.73 -12.23
N GLY A 23 -23.07 1.72 -11.36
CA GLY A 23 -23.83 1.82 -10.11
C GLY A 23 -25.29 2.25 -10.27
N HIS A 24 -25.61 3.12 -11.24
CA HIS A 24 -26.95 3.70 -11.39
C HIS A 24 -27.70 3.24 -12.66
N GLY A 25 -26.97 2.88 -13.72
CA GLY A 25 -27.52 2.70 -15.07
C GLY A 25 -27.73 1.26 -15.49
N VAL A 26 -27.08 0.29 -14.84
CA VAL A 26 -27.12 -1.10 -15.31
C VAL A 26 -28.14 -1.95 -14.54
N LYS A 27 -29.09 -2.50 -15.29
CA LYS A 27 -30.19 -3.35 -14.79
C LYS A 27 -29.82 -4.83 -14.63
N ASP A 28 -28.56 -5.20 -14.85
CA ASP A 28 -28.10 -6.58 -14.71
C ASP A 28 -27.60 -6.82 -13.28
N PRO A 29 -28.23 -7.70 -12.49
CA PRO A 29 -27.77 -8.05 -11.15
C PRO A 29 -26.31 -8.51 -11.08
N ARG A 30 -25.78 -9.08 -12.17
CA ARG A 30 -24.38 -9.55 -12.25
C ARG A 30 -23.38 -8.40 -12.26
N LEU A 31 -23.81 -7.22 -12.69
CA LEU A 31 -22.96 -6.03 -12.75
C LEU A 31 -23.01 -5.20 -11.46
N ALA A 32 -23.91 -5.53 -10.52
CA ALA A 32 -24.09 -4.81 -9.26
C ALA A 32 -22.92 -4.98 -8.27
N MET A 33 -22.09 -6.02 -8.43
CA MET A 33 -20.96 -6.34 -7.55
C MET A 33 -19.60 -5.97 -8.16
N ILE A 34 -19.59 -5.14 -9.21
CA ILE A 34 -18.35 -4.66 -9.83
C ILE A 34 -17.90 -3.36 -9.17
N THR A 35 -16.62 -3.26 -8.87
CA THR A 35 -15.95 -1.99 -8.55
C THR A 35 -14.94 -1.63 -9.64
N VAL A 36 -14.90 -0.37 -10.05
CA VAL A 36 -13.87 0.14 -10.98
C VAL A 36 -12.70 0.66 -10.16
N THR A 37 -11.51 0.07 -10.32
CA THR A 37 -10.31 0.50 -9.59
C THR A 37 -9.62 1.67 -10.29
N ALA A 38 -9.44 1.57 -11.61
CA ALA A 38 -8.65 2.52 -12.37
C ALA A 38 -9.02 2.51 -13.86
N ALA A 39 -8.53 3.50 -14.60
CA ALA A 39 -8.52 3.46 -16.05
C ALA A 39 -7.22 4.03 -16.59
N THR A 40 -6.80 3.57 -17.77
CA THR A 40 -5.67 4.08 -18.53
C THR A 40 -6.14 4.39 -19.94
N VAL A 41 -5.58 5.44 -20.55
CA VAL A 41 -5.90 5.85 -21.91
C VAL A 41 -4.60 5.96 -22.69
N THR A 42 -4.61 5.48 -23.92
CA THR A 42 -3.46 5.59 -24.82
C THR A 42 -3.11 7.06 -25.11
N PRO A 43 -1.85 7.39 -25.43
CA PRO A 43 -1.45 8.77 -25.67
C PRO A 43 -2.17 9.46 -26.85
N ASP A 44 -2.73 8.66 -27.78
CA ASP A 44 -3.53 9.11 -28.92
C ASP A 44 -5.04 9.23 -28.61
N LEU A 45 -5.46 8.90 -27.39
CA LEU A 45 -6.84 8.96 -26.88
C LEU A 45 -7.84 8.06 -27.64
N ARG A 46 -7.36 7.06 -28.37
CA ARG A 46 -8.22 6.15 -29.15
C ARG A 46 -8.66 4.92 -28.37
N GLU A 47 -7.87 4.49 -27.40
CA GLU A 47 -8.14 3.29 -26.62
C GLU A 47 -8.09 3.62 -25.13
N ALA A 48 -9.01 3.02 -24.38
CA ALA A 48 -9.08 3.15 -22.94
C ALA A 48 -9.27 1.76 -22.32
N VAL A 49 -8.42 1.44 -21.36
CA VAL A 49 -8.49 0.22 -20.57
C VAL A 49 -9.05 0.58 -19.19
N VAL A 50 -10.13 -0.07 -18.81
CA VAL A 50 -10.77 0.07 -17.49
C VAL A 50 -10.48 -1.17 -16.67
N TYR A 51 -9.90 -0.96 -15.50
CA TYR A 51 -9.59 -2.00 -14.52
C TYR A 51 -10.74 -2.11 -13.53
N TYR A 52 -11.21 -3.34 -13.31
CA TYR A 52 -12.34 -3.60 -12.44
C TYR A 52 -12.10 -4.83 -11.57
N THR A 53 -12.75 -4.86 -10.42
CA THR A 53 -12.75 -6.00 -9.50
C THR A 53 -14.19 -6.50 -9.37
N VAL A 54 -14.33 -7.80 -9.15
CA VAL A 54 -15.63 -8.43 -8.92
C VAL A 54 -15.62 -8.98 -7.50
N TYR A 55 -16.64 -8.64 -6.74
CA TYR A 55 -16.85 -9.25 -5.44
C TYR A 55 -17.66 -10.55 -5.62
N GLY A 56 -16.99 -11.70 -5.61
CA GLY A 56 -17.62 -13.01 -5.83
C GLY A 56 -16.61 -14.13 -6.10
N ASN A 57 -17.11 -15.29 -6.55
CA ASN A 57 -16.31 -16.45 -6.93
C ASN A 57 -15.89 -16.40 -8.41
N GLU A 58 -14.98 -17.29 -8.84
CA GLU A 58 -14.48 -17.36 -10.23
C GLU A 58 -15.58 -17.49 -11.30
N LEU A 59 -16.68 -18.20 -11.00
CA LEU A 59 -17.84 -18.33 -11.89
C LEU A 59 -18.56 -16.99 -12.11
N ASP A 60 -18.52 -16.10 -11.11
CA ASP A 60 -19.08 -14.77 -11.21
C ASP A 60 -18.23 -13.90 -12.13
N VAL A 61 -16.90 -14.11 -12.17
CA VAL A 61 -15.96 -13.35 -13.01
C VAL A 61 -16.26 -13.50 -14.51
N GLU A 62 -16.40 -14.73 -15.01
CA GLU A 62 -16.64 -14.97 -16.44
C GLU A 62 -18.00 -14.42 -16.89
N SER A 63 -19.04 -14.66 -16.07
CA SER A 63 -20.38 -14.14 -16.35
C SER A 63 -20.42 -12.61 -16.32
N THR A 64 -19.64 -11.99 -15.44
CA THR A 64 -19.49 -10.55 -15.31
C THR A 64 -18.73 -9.96 -16.51
N ALA A 65 -17.68 -10.62 -16.97
CA ALA A 65 -16.94 -10.21 -18.16
C ALA A 65 -17.83 -10.19 -19.41
N ALA A 66 -18.68 -11.22 -19.59
CA ALA A 66 -19.64 -11.27 -20.69
C ALA A 66 -20.70 -10.16 -20.61
N ALA A 67 -21.18 -9.86 -19.39
CA ALA A 67 -22.12 -8.78 -19.16
C ALA A 67 -21.48 -7.39 -19.43
N LEU A 68 -20.24 -7.17 -18.99
CA LEU A 68 -19.48 -5.95 -19.29
C LEU A 68 -19.25 -5.78 -20.79
N HIS A 69 -18.90 -6.88 -21.48
CA HIS A 69 -18.71 -6.87 -22.92
C HIS A 69 -19.99 -6.40 -23.64
N SER A 70 -21.15 -6.93 -23.23
CA SER A 70 -22.46 -6.53 -23.75
C SER A 70 -22.81 -5.07 -23.43
N ALA A 71 -22.41 -4.57 -22.25
CA ALA A 71 -22.64 -3.19 -21.82
C ALA A 71 -21.69 -2.16 -22.44
N THR A 72 -20.60 -2.60 -23.09
CA THR A 72 -19.56 -1.72 -23.67
C THR A 72 -20.12 -0.60 -24.53
N GLY A 73 -21.11 -0.88 -25.39
CA GLY A 73 -21.70 0.12 -26.28
C GLY A 73 -22.47 1.23 -25.53
N VAL A 74 -23.19 0.84 -24.47
CA VAL A 74 -23.93 1.77 -23.60
C VAL A 74 -22.96 2.62 -22.80
N LEU A 75 -21.97 1.99 -22.16
CA LEU A 75 -20.94 2.68 -21.38
C LEU A 75 -20.14 3.65 -22.23
N ARG A 76 -19.73 3.24 -23.44
CA ARG A 76 -19.02 4.12 -24.39
C ARG A 76 -19.89 5.31 -24.78
N SER A 77 -21.18 5.11 -25.02
CA SER A 77 -22.11 6.20 -25.36
C SER A 77 -22.28 7.19 -24.20
N ALA A 78 -22.39 6.70 -22.96
CA ALA A 78 -22.46 7.53 -21.76
C ALA A 78 -21.16 8.34 -21.56
N VAL A 79 -20.00 7.71 -21.72
CA VAL A 79 -18.70 8.39 -21.69
C VAL A 79 -18.63 9.49 -22.74
N GLY A 80 -19.03 9.22 -23.98
CA GLY A 80 -19.06 10.24 -25.04
C GLY A 80 -19.93 11.45 -24.68
N LYS A 81 -21.16 11.20 -24.18
CA LYS A 81 -22.09 12.25 -23.75
C LYS A 81 -21.55 13.09 -22.60
N GLN A 82 -20.98 12.47 -21.57
CA GLN A 82 -20.54 13.17 -20.36
C GLN A 82 -19.18 13.84 -20.51
N THR A 83 -18.30 13.32 -21.37
CA THR A 83 -16.98 13.93 -21.62
C THR A 83 -16.99 15.00 -22.71
N GLY A 84 -17.95 14.96 -23.64
CA GLY A 84 -18.07 15.92 -24.74
C GLY A 84 -16.96 15.84 -25.79
N ILE A 85 -16.24 14.71 -25.85
CA ILE A 85 -15.12 14.53 -26.79
C ILE A 85 -15.59 14.10 -28.17
N LYS A 86 -14.93 14.62 -29.22
CA LYS A 86 -15.24 14.29 -30.62
C LYS A 86 -15.07 12.80 -30.94
N PHE A 87 -14.02 12.19 -30.39
CA PHE A 87 -13.72 10.78 -30.57
C PHE A 87 -13.72 10.10 -29.21
N THR A 88 -14.76 9.29 -28.96
CA THR A 88 -14.81 8.49 -27.75
C THR A 88 -13.93 7.26 -27.92
N PRO A 89 -12.98 7.02 -26.99
CA PRO A 89 -12.10 5.86 -27.07
C PRO A 89 -12.90 4.57 -27.03
N THR A 90 -12.33 3.51 -27.60
CA THR A 90 -12.82 2.14 -27.39
C THR A 90 -12.51 1.74 -25.96
N LEU A 91 -13.50 1.15 -25.27
CA LEU A 91 -13.34 0.69 -23.89
C LEU A 91 -13.01 -0.80 -23.90
N ALA A 92 -11.90 -1.17 -23.26
CA ALA A 92 -11.54 -2.54 -22.92
C ALA A 92 -11.62 -2.73 -21.41
N PHE A 93 -12.00 -3.92 -20.95
CA PHE A 93 -12.16 -4.22 -19.54
C PHE A 93 -11.17 -5.31 -19.13
N ILE A 94 -10.42 -5.07 -18.05
CA ILE A 94 -9.45 -6.02 -17.50
C ILE A 94 -9.75 -6.21 -16.02
N LEU A 95 -9.81 -7.48 -15.61
CA LEU A 95 -9.95 -7.84 -14.20
C LEU A 95 -8.67 -7.47 -13.46
N ASP A 96 -8.83 -6.71 -12.38
CA ASP A 96 -7.78 -6.35 -11.46
C ASP A 96 -7.65 -7.42 -10.36
N ARG A 97 -6.50 -8.09 -10.34
CA ARG A 97 -6.16 -9.14 -9.34
C ARG A 97 -5.46 -8.60 -8.09
N VAL A 98 -5.18 -7.30 -8.02
CA VAL A 98 -4.56 -6.68 -6.85
C VAL A 98 -5.32 -6.92 -5.53
N PRO A 99 -6.66 -7.00 -5.48
CA PRO A 99 -7.38 -7.24 -4.21
C PRO A 99 -7.05 -8.59 -3.55
N ASP A 100 -6.77 -9.63 -4.35
CA ASP A 100 -6.49 -10.96 -3.82
C ASP A 100 -5.16 -10.98 -3.07
N THR A 101 -4.16 -10.28 -3.59
CA THR A 101 -2.85 -10.12 -2.95
C THR A 101 -2.95 -9.37 -1.61
N ALA A 102 -3.81 -8.36 -1.52
CA ALA A 102 -3.98 -7.58 -0.29
C ALA A 102 -4.51 -8.47 0.87
N ARG A 103 -5.53 -9.29 0.59
CA ARG A 103 -6.07 -10.25 1.58
C ARG A 103 -5.00 -11.23 2.06
N GLN A 104 -4.22 -11.77 1.13
CA GLN A 104 -3.13 -12.68 1.47
C GLN A 104 -2.07 -12.01 2.36
N MET A 105 -1.74 -10.74 2.11
CA MET A 105 -0.81 -9.99 2.96
C MET A 105 -1.38 -9.74 4.35
N ASP A 106 -2.65 -9.39 4.47
CA ASP A 106 -3.31 -9.22 5.77
C ASP A 106 -3.32 -10.51 6.59
N ASP A 107 -3.60 -11.65 5.94
CA ASP A 107 -3.57 -12.97 6.57
C ASP A 107 -2.17 -13.31 7.09
N LEU A 108 -1.13 -13.07 6.28
CA LEU A 108 0.26 -13.28 6.68
C LEU A 108 0.68 -12.36 7.83
N LEU A 109 0.26 -11.09 7.81
CA LEU A 109 0.56 -10.13 8.88
C LEU A 109 -0.13 -10.52 10.19
N SER A 110 -1.38 -10.99 10.11
CA SER A 110 -2.13 -11.53 11.25
C SER A 110 -1.43 -12.76 11.85
N ALA A 111 -1.00 -13.70 11.02
CA ALA A 111 -0.27 -14.88 11.44
C ALA A 111 1.08 -14.54 12.11
N ALA A 112 1.82 -13.58 11.55
CA ALA A 112 3.09 -13.11 12.13
C ALA A 112 2.88 -12.49 13.52
N ARG A 113 1.90 -11.60 13.67
CA ARG A 113 1.55 -11.00 14.98
C ARG A 113 1.18 -12.05 16.02
N ALA A 114 0.44 -13.08 15.63
CA ALA A 114 0.08 -14.17 16.53
C ALA A 114 1.31 -14.98 16.97
N ALA A 115 2.25 -15.26 16.06
CA ALA A 115 3.49 -15.92 16.37
C ALA A 115 4.38 -15.09 17.31
N ASP A 116 4.53 -13.79 17.05
CA ASP A 116 5.30 -12.88 17.89
C ASP A 116 4.71 -12.77 19.31
N ALA A 117 3.38 -12.69 19.42
CA ALA A 117 2.69 -12.68 20.71
C ALA A 117 2.92 -13.98 21.50
N ALA A 118 2.95 -15.13 20.82
CA ALA A 118 3.25 -16.42 21.46
C ALA A 118 4.70 -16.48 21.98
N VAL A 119 5.67 -16.01 21.19
CA VAL A 119 7.08 -15.93 21.62
C VAL A 119 7.25 -14.96 22.79
N ALA A 120 6.58 -13.81 22.76
CA ALA A 120 6.61 -12.84 23.86
C ALA A 120 6.01 -13.43 25.15
N ALA A 121 4.92 -14.18 25.07
CA ALA A 121 4.32 -14.86 26.22
C ALA A 121 5.24 -15.96 26.79
N GLN A 122 5.93 -16.70 25.91
CA GLN A 122 6.93 -17.69 26.31
C GLN A 122 8.13 -17.02 26.99
N ALA A 123 8.63 -15.91 26.46
CA ALA A 123 9.71 -15.15 27.07
C ALA A 123 9.32 -14.57 28.44
N ALA A 124 8.09 -14.09 28.60
CA ALA A 124 7.59 -13.55 29.87
C ALA A 124 7.48 -14.61 30.97
N SER A 125 7.31 -15.88 30.61
CA SER A 125 7.23 -17.01 31.54
C SER A 125 8.52 -17.81 31.66
N ALA A 126 9.54 -17.48 30.86
CA ALA A 126 10.81 -18.18 30.87
C ALA A 126 11.64 -17.76 32.10
N ALA A 127 12.01 -18.75 32.92
CA ALA A 127 13.04 -18.56 33.94
C ALA A 127 14.42 -18.56 33.25
N TYR A 128 15.30 -17.64 33.66
CA TYR A 128 16.68 -17.58 33.18
C TYR A 128 17.38 -18.92 33.49
N ALA A 129 17.96 -19.55 32.47
CA ALA A 129 18.51 -20.91 32.56
C ALA A 129 19.88 -21.00 33.25
N GLY A 130 20.35 -19.92 33.88
CA GLY A 130 21.60 -19.88 34.63
C GLY A 130 21.39 -19.74 36.13
N ASP A 131 22.22 -20.42 36.92
CA ASP A 131 22.31 -20.21 38.37
C ASP A 131 22.79 -18.78 38.69
N ALA A 132 22.45 -18.30 39.90
CA ALA A 132 22.88 -16.98 40.39
C ALA A 132 24.40 -16.83 40.25
N ASP A 133 24.84 -15.78 39.54
CA ASP A 133 26.24 -15.49 39.22
C ASP A 133 27.18 -15.75 40.41
N PRO A 134 27.98 -16.84 40.38
CA PRO A 134 28.79 -17.27 41.52
C PRO A 134 30.00 -16.38 41.79
N TYR A 135 30.27 -15.37 40.95
CA TYR A 135 31.42 -14.47 41.09
C TYR A 135 31.07 -13.10 41.71
N LYS A 136 29.79 -12.84 42.04
CA LYS A 136 29.43 -11.65 42.83
C LYS A 136 29.74 -11.86 44.31
N VAL A 137 30.99 -11.62 44.68
CA VAL A 137 31.38 -11.47 46.09
C VAL A 137 30.72 -10.22 46.67
N PRO A 138 30.02 -10.31 47.83
CA PRO A 138 29.59 -9.13 48.57
C PRO A 138 30.82 -8.29 48.87
N ARG A 139 30.77 -6.97 48.64
CA ARG A 139 31.82 -6.09 49.14
C ARG A 139 31.80 -6.20 50.67
N VAL A 140 32.80 -6.86 51.23
CA VAL A 140 33.02 -6.88 52.68
C VAL A 140 33.49 -5.48 53.06
N SER A 141 32.62 -4.70 53.69
CA SER A 141 32.99 -3.46 54.33
C SER A 141 33.84 -3.79 55.57
N GLY A 142 35.16 -3.85 55.40
CA GLY A 142 36.07 -4.10 56.53
C GLY A 142 37.47 -4.63 56.20
N ASP A 143 38.13 -4.16 55.13
CA ASP A 143 39.57 -4.37 54.95
C ASP A 143 40.28 -3.00 55.05
N PRO A 144 41.22 -2.79 56.00
CA PRO A 144 41.91 -1.52 56.16
C PRO A 144 43.09 -1.32 55.21
N ASP A 145 43.32 -2.25 54.26
CA ASP A 145 44.56 -2.35 53.50
C ASP A 145 44.40 -2.09 51.97
N ASP A 146 43.34 -1.40 51.54
CA ASP A 146 43.25 -0.88 50.16
C ASP A 146 43.85 0.54 50.11
N GLU A 147 45.18 0.61 50.17
CA GLU A 147 45.92 1.82 49.82
C GLU A 147 45.62 2.18 48.36
N GLY A 148 45.01 3.35 48.16
CA GLY A 148 44.64 3.84 46.85
C GLY A 148 45.84 3.95 45.92
N ASP A 149 45.78 3.24 44.80
CA ASP A 149 46.57 3.53 43.60
C ASP A 149 45.84 4.62 42.80
N ASP A 150 46.39 5.82 42.90
CA ASP A 150 46.06 7.04 42.19
C ASP A 150 46.48 6.97 40.72
N GLY A 151 45.77 6.14 39.95
CA GLY A 151 45.80 6.17 38.49
C GLY A 151 45.03 7.37 37.94
N VAL A 152 45.70 8.53 37.86
CA VAL A 152 45.24 9.76 37.19
C VAL A 152 44.70 9.47 35.79
N LEU A 153 43.38 9.63 35.59
CA LEU A 153 42.80 9.81 34.26
C LEU A 153 42.90 11.30 33.89
N PRO A 154 43.47 11.69 32.73
CA PRO A 154 43.44 13.08 32.30
C PRO A 154 42.02 13.49 31.92
N ASP A 155 41.67 14.68 32.40
CA ASP A 155 40.47 15.45 32.03
C ASP A 155 40.39 15.65 30.52
N ASP A 156 39.35 15.12 29.88
CA ASP A 156 38.68 15.86 28.81
C ASP A 156 37.21 15.44 28.64
N TYR A 157 36.36 16.46 28.53
CA TYR A 157 34.92 16.48 28.23
C TYR A 157 33.92 16.19 29.38
N THR A 158 33.79 17.19 30.27
CA THR A 158 32.50 17.76 30.69
C THR A 158 31.68 18.17 29.46
N GLU A 159 30.41 17.83 29.25
CA GLU A 159 29.16 18.40 29.81
C GLU A 159 28.02 17.79 28.96
N GLY A 160 26.80 17.48 29.38
CA GLY A 160 26.10 17.70 30.63
C GLY A 160 24.72 17.01 30.54
N ALA A 161 24.24 16.55 31.68
CA ALA A 161 22.85 16.18 31.87
C ALA A 161 21.93 17.39 31.68
N LYS A 162 20.67 17.19 31.25
CA LYS A 162 19.45 17.51 32.04
C LYS A 162 18.23 16.77 31.48
N GLU A 163 17.53 16.08 32.39
CA GLU A 163 16.11 15.75 32.28
C GLU A 163 15.25 17.03 32.27
N SER A 164 14.09 17.00 31.58
CA SER A 164 12.76 17.11 32.21
C SER A 164 11.67 17.53 31.21
N ASP A 165 10.58 16.76 31.21
CA ASP A 165 9.16 17.08 31.10
C ASP A 165 8.58 18.14 30.11
N ALA A 166 7.59 17.63 29.37
CA ALA A 166 6.23 18.17 29.13
C ALA A 166 6.01 19.68 28.89
N GLU A 167 5.58 20.03 27.67
CA GLU A 167 4.21 20.46 27.32
C GLU A 167 4.16 21.22 25.98
N GLN A 168 3.28 20.76 25.08
CA GLN A 168 2.41 21.49 24.15
C GLN A 168 2.89 22.83 23.55
N ARG A 169 3.03 22.89 22.20
CA ARG A 169 2.24 23.80 21.30
C ARG A 169 2.60 23.65 19.81
N SER A 170 1.58 23.91 19.00
CA SER A 170 1.40 23.86 17.54
C SER A 170 2.39 24.64 16.65
N MET A 171 2.61 24.17 15.40
CA MET A 171 2.60 24.90 14.09
C MET A 171 3.17 23.94 13.00
N VAL A 172 2.40 23.34 12.09
CA VAL A 172 2.16 23.70 10.66
C VAL A 172 3.41 23.99 9.80
N ASP A 173 3.38 23.38 8.59
CA ASP A 173 4.17 23.52 7.34
C ASP A 173 5.31 22.52 7.10
N SER A 174 5.15 21.50 6.23
CA SER A 174 5.17 21.52 4.75
C SER A 174 6.60 21.41 4.18
N ASP A 175 7.07 20.19 3.87
CA ASP A 175 7.66 19.87 2.55
C ASP A 175 7.96 18.35 2.43
N ASP A 176 7.25 17.70 1.51
CA ASP A 176 7.43 16.30 1.11
C ASP A 176 8.39 16.24 -0.07
N GLY A 177 9.55 15.62 0.15
CA GLY A 177 10.59 15.39 -0.84
C GLY A 177 10.96 13.92 -0.94
N THR A 178 9.98 13.03 -1.13
CA THR A 178 10.26 11.62 -1.45
C THR A 178 10.37 11.38 -2.95
N ASP A 179 11.60 11.13 -3.40
CA ASP A 179 11.97 10.81 -4.79
C ASP A 179 11.44 9.41 -5.18
N HIS A 180 10.28 9.35 -5.80
CA HIS A 180 9.74 8.14 -6.42
C HIS A 180 10.33 7.92 -7.81
N ARG A 181 11.51 7.28 -7.90
CA ARG A 181 11.90 6.53 -9.10
C ARG A 181 11.29 5.13 -9.07
N GLY A 182 10.10 5.00 -9.65
CA GLY A 182 9.53 3.71 -10.03
C GLY A 182 10.25 3.11 -11.27
N PRO A 183 10.24 1.77 -11.44
CA PRO A 183 10.98 1.10 -12.50
C PRO A 183 10.36 1.36 -13.88
N SER A 184 11.10 2.13 -14.69
CA SER A 184 10.92 2.28 -16.13
C SER A 184 11.38 0.99 -16.84
N GLY A 185 10.46 0.10 -17.22
CA GLY A 185 10.87 -1.08 -18.00
C GLY A 185 9.81 -2.08 -18.44
N ALA A 186 8.52 -1.76 -18.50
CA ALA A 186 7.47 -2.75 -18.82
C ALA A 186 6.52 -2.32 -19.95
N TYR A 187 7.01 -1.60 -20.97
CA TYR A 187 6.16 -1.09 -22.07
C TYR A 187 6.33 -1.80 -23.42
N ASP A 188 7.22 -2.80 -23.57
CA ASP A 188 7.54 -3.35 -24.90
C ASP A 188 6.83 -4.66 -25.30
N ASP A 189 6.06 -5.32 -24.43
CA ASP A 189 5.60 -6.71 -24.72
C ASP A 189 4.11 -6.91 -25.08
N ILE A 190 3.29 -5.86 -25.16
CA ILE A 190 1.82 -6.03 -25.33
C ILE A 190 1.39 -6.18 -26.80
N ALA A 191 2.31 -6.07 -27.77
CA ALA A 191 1.99 -6.28 -29.19
C ALA A 191 1.81 -7.76 -29.60
N ALA A 192 2.03 -8.74 -28.71
CA ALA A 192 2.15 -10.15 -29.10
C ALA A 192 1.01 -11.10 -28.68
N ARG A 193 -0.05 -10.64 -28.00
CA ARG A 193 -1.06 -11.55 -27.41
C ARG A 193 -2.50 -11.38 -27.91
N VAL A 194 -2.70 -10.82 -29.11
CA VAL A 194 -4.02 -10.82 -29.77
C VAL A 194 -3.89 -11.42 -31.16
N ARG A 195 -3.98 -12.75 -31.21
CA ARG A 195 -4.48 -13.55 -32.34
C ARG A 195 -5.35 -14.66 -31.80
#